data_AF-A0A0G1UTE5-F1
#
_entry.id   AF-A0A0G1UTE5-F1
#
_cell.length_a   1.000
_cell.length_b   1.000
_cell.length_c   1.000
_cell.angle_alpha   90.00
_cell.angle_beta   90.00
_cell.angle_gamma   90.00
#
_symmetry.space_group_name_H-M   'P 1'
#
loop_
_entity.id
_entity.type
_entity.pdbx_description
1 polymer ?
#
loop_
_entity_poly.entity_id
_entity_poly.type
_entity_poly.pdbx_seq_one_letter_code
_entity_poly.pdbx_strand_id
1 'polypeptide(L)'
;MMVSAVDKAGVAQILKYKIAGKTGTAQVPNFKSGGYSDDLIHSYAGFFPASDPRFIILLKLDKPQAPLAGATVVPAFKELAQFIINYYNISPDNL
;
A
#
# COMPACT_ATOMS: atom_id res chain seq x y z
N MET A 1 -15.28 -0.46 -2.23
CA MET A 1 -14.18 -0.44 -3.23
C MET A 1 -12.90 0.10 -2.59
N MET A 2 -11.73 -0.03 -3.25
CA MET A 2 -10.39 0.20 -2.64
C MET A 2 -10.16 1.59 -2.05
N VAL A 3 -10.76 2.66 -2.60
CA VAL A 3 -10.71 4.01 -1.99
C VAL A 3 -11.33 4.00 -0.58
N SER A 4 -12.49 3.35 -0.41
CA SER A 4 -13.12 3.22 0.89
C SER A 4 -12.28 2.39 1.89
N ALA A 5 -11.44 1.47 1.42
CA ALA A 5 -10.55 0.72 2.30
C ALA A 5 -9.46 1.63 2.89
N VAL A 6 -8.92 2.54 2.09
CA VAL A 6 -7.99 3.60 2.52
C VAL A 6 -8.68 4.56 3.50
N ASP A 7 -9.86 5.05 3.13
CA ASP A 7 -10.58 6.04 3.94
C ASP A 7 -10.99 5.52 5.32
N LYS A 8 -11.53 4.29 5.38
CA LYS A 8 -11.96 3.68 6.65
C LYS A 8 -10.78 3.32 7.54
N ALA A 9 -9.66 2.91 6.95
CA ALA A 9 -8.47 2.59 7.71
C ALA A 9 -7.73 3.85 8.19
N GLY A 10 -7.93 5.00 7.55
CA GLY A 10 -7.27 6.26 7.89
C GLY A 10 -5.76 6.25 7.61
N VAL A 11 -5.30 5.32 6.77
CA VAL A 11 -3.88 5.12 6.43
C VAL A 11 -3.67 5.31 4.94
N ALA A 12 -2.47 5.71 4.49
CA ALA A 12 -2.17 6.08 3.09
C ALA A 12 -2.95 7.29 2.52
N GLN A 13 -3.73 8.02 3.33
CA GLN A 13 -4.42 9.23 2.87
C GLN A 13 -3.44 10.35 2.54
N ILE A 14 -3.68 11.01 1.41
CA ILE A 14 -2.96 12.19 0.95
C ILE A 14 -3.98 13.32 0.74
N LEU A 15 -3.71 14.48 1.32
CA LEU A 15 -4.62 15.62 1.27
C LEU A 15 -4.90 16.01 -0.20
N LYS A 16 -6.19 16.11 -0.55
CA LYS A 16 -6.70 16.43 -1.91
C LYS A 16 -6.56 15.33 -2.98
N TYR A 17 -6.12 14.12 -2.63
CA TYR A 17 -6.03 13.00 -3.57
C TYR A 17 -6.82 11.80 -3.07
N LYS A 18 -7.64 11.22 -3.93
CA LYS A 18 -8.26 9.91 -3.70
C LYS A 18 -7.22 8.85 -3.98
N ILE A 19 -6.85 8.11 -2.94
CA ILE A 19 -5.93 7.00 -3.03
C ILE A 19 -6.74 5.71 -2.98
N ALA A 20 -6.58 4.85 -3.99
CA ALA A 20 -7.09 3.49 -3.95
C ALA A 20 -5.96 2.55 -3.57
N GLY A 21 -6.15 1.71 -2.55
CA GLY A 21 -5.12 0.75 -2.20
C GLY A 21 -5.58 -0.37 -1.29
N LYS A 22 -4.71 -1.38 -1.15
CA LYS A 22 -4.96 -2.53 -0.30
C LYS A 22 -3.67 -3.13 0.25
N THR A 23 -3.71 -3.42 1.55
CA THR A 23 -2.70 -4.21 2.26
C THR A 23 -2.83 -5.70 1.97
N GLY A 24 -1.71 -6.39 1.90
CA GLY A 24 -1.60 -7.85 1.93
C GLY A 24 -0.61 -8.28 3.01
N THR A 25 -1.01 -9.26 3.83
CA THR A 25 -0.14 -9.97 4.76
C THR A 25 -0.29 -11.44 4.43
N ALA A 26 0.80 -12.12 4.06
CA ALA A 26 0.80 -13.53 3.68
C ALA A 26 1.90 -14.27 4.42
N GLN A 27 1.64 -15.50 4.84
CA GLN A 27 2.69 -16.37 5.39
C GLN A 27 3.56 -16.93 4.27
N VAL A 28 4.86 -17.05 4.53
CA VAL A 28 5.80 -17.67 3.60
C VAL A 28 5.62 -19.20 3.63
N PRO A 29 5.61 -19.89 2.48
CA PRO A 29 5.53 -21.35 2.45
C PRO A 29 6.80 -22.00 3.03
N ASN A 30 6.63 -23.05 3.84
CA ASN A 30 7.74 -23.86 4.32
C ASN A 30 7.97 -25.04 3.37
N PHE A 31 8.95 -24.90 2.48
CA PHE A 31 9.26 -25.93 1.48
C PHE A 31 9.95 -27.19 2.05
N LYS A 32 10.43 -27.16 3.30
CA LYS A 32 11.09 -28.32 3.93
C LYS A 32 10.10 -29.25 4.62
N SER A 33 9.19 -28.69 5.42
CA SER A 33 8.19 -29.48 6.17
C SER A 33 6.81 -29.50 5.53
N GLY A 34 6.58 -28.72 4.46
CA GLY A 34 5.24 -28.41 3.98
C GLY A 34 4.52 -27.38 4.86
N GLY A 35 3.41 -26.83 4.37
CA GLY A 35 2.61 -25.81 5.07
C GLY A 35 3.21 -24.39 5.02
N TYR A 36 2.90 -23.59 6.04
CA TYR A 36 3.37 -22.21 6.19
C TYR A 36 4.40 -22.10 7.31
N SER A 37 5.37 -21.19 7.15
CA SER A 37 6.24 -20.74 8.24
C SER A 37 5.64 -19.54 9.00
N ASP A 38 6.29 -19.15 10.09
CA ASP A 38 5.95 -17.92 10.82
C ASP A 38 6.44 -16.64 10.13
N ASP A 39 7.31 -16.76 9.11
CA ASP A 39 7.73 -15.63 8.31
C ASP A 39 6.57 -15.05 7.50
N LEU A 40 6.51 -13.72 7.41
CA LEU A 40 5.49 -12.99 6.67
C LEU A 40 6.06 -12.31 5.41
N ILE A 41 5.17 -12.08 4.45
CA ILE A 41 5.34 -11.13 3.35
C ILE A 41 4.33 -10.02 3.58
N HIS A 42 4.80 -8.78 3.63
CA HIS A 42 3.93 -7.61 3.65
C HIS A 42 3.93 -6.96 2.27
N SER A 43 2.74 -6.62 1.79
CA SER A 43 2.58 -5.93 0.52
C SER A 43 1.54 -4.82 0.59
N TYR A 44 1.72 -3.82 -0.25
CA TYR A 44 0.68 -2.82 -0.51
C TYR A 44 0.61 -2.55 -2.00
N ALA A 45 -0.58 -2.68 -2.57
CA ALA A 45 -0.86 -2.30 -3.94
C ALA A 45 -1.81 -1.10 -3.92
N GLY A 46 -1.47 -0.04 -4.65
CA GLY A 46 -2.33 1.12 -4.76
C GLY A 46 -2.09 1.95 -6.02
N PHE A 47 -3.05 2.80 -6.33
CA PHE A 47 -3.00 3.70 -7.48
C PHE A 47 -3.63 5.06 -7.15
N PHE A 48 -3.19 6.08 -7.87
CA PHE A 48 -3.67 7.45 -7.72
C PHE A 48 -3.43 8.31 -8.98
N PRO A 49 -4.17 9.43 -9.15
CA PRO A 49 -5.44 9.72 -8.48
C PRO A 49 -6.50 8.66 -8.80
N ALA A 50 -7.40 8.32 -7.88
CA ALA A 50 -8.30 7.18 -8.08
C ALA A 50 -9.37 7.41 -9.16
N SER A 51 -9.69 8.66 -9.47
CA SER A 51 -10.65 9.04 -10.51
C SER A 51 -10.08 8.94 -11.94
N ASP A 52 -8.80 9.27 -12.12
CA ASP A 52 -8.04 9.15 -13.37
C ASP A 52 -6.63 8.60 -13.07
N PRO A 53 -6.46 7.27 -12.93
CA PRO A 53 -5.21 6.67 -12.47
C PRO A 53 -4.03 6.95 -13.40
N ARG A 54 -2.97 7.55 -12.83
CA ARG A 54 -1.73 7.87 -13.55
C ARG A 54 -0.57 6.99 -13.12
N PHE A 55 -0.58 6.53 -11.86
CA PHE A 55 0.47 5.71 -11.27
C PHE A 55 -0.12 4.53 -10.52
N ILE A 56 0.58 3.40 -10.59
CA ILE A 56 0.36 2.21 -9.77
C ILE A 56 1.66 1.94 -9.01
N ILE A 57 1.57 1.66 -7.71
CA ILE A 57 2.69 1.29 -6.87
C ILE A 57 2.39 -0.05 -6.22
N LEU A 58 3.36 -0.97 -6.31
CA LEU A 58 3.41 -2.19 -5.53
C LEU A 58 4.65 -2.14 -4.64
N LEU A 59 4.43 -2.20 -3.32
CA LEU A 59 5.50 -2.43 -2.35
C LEU A 59 5.40 -3.86 -1.82
N LYS A 60 6.55 -4.51 -1.66
CA LYS A 60 6.68 -5.84 -1.07
C LYS A 60 7.89 -5.85 -0.14
N LEU A 61 7.69 -6.33 1.08
CA LEU A 61 8.74 -6.60 2.04
C LEU A 61 8.73 -8.10 2.39
N ASP A 62 9.89 -8.73 2.28
CA ASP A 62 10.11 -10.11 2.71
C ASP A 62 10.56 -10.14 4.16
N LYS A 63 9.91 -10.98 4.97
CA LYS A 63 10.22 -11.23 6.38
C LYS A 63 10.33 -9.97 7.27
N PRO A 64 9.40 -9.01 7.16
CA PRO A 64 9.43 -7.82 8.01
C PRO A 64 9.14 -8.20 9.47
N GLN A 65 9.79 -7.50 10.40
CA GLN A 65 9.62 -7.72 11.84
C GLN A 65 8.44 -6.92 12.38
N ALA A 66 7.23 -7.21 11.87
CA ALA A 66 5.97 -6.62 12.31
C ALA A 66 4.81 -7.58 12.00
N PRO A 67 3.71 -7.58 12.78
CA PRO A 67 2.62 -8.54 12.58
C PRO A 67 1.69 -8.21 11.41
N LEU A 68 1.63 -6.94 10.97
CA LEU A 68 0.69 -6.48 9.95
C LEU A 68 1.34 -5.54 8.93
N ALA A 69 0.97 -5.69 7.65
CA ALA A 69 1.43 -4.84 6.56
C ALA A 69 1.11 -3.35 6.77
N GLY A 70 0.04 -3.03 7.50
CA GLY A 70 -0.32 -1.66 7.87
C GLY A 70 0.80 -0.89 8.59
N ALA A 71 1.63 -1.57 9.37
CA ALA A 71 2.71 -0.95 10.14
C ALA A 71 4.02 -0.78 9.35
N THR A 72 4.10 -1.28 8.12
CA THR A 72 5.37 -1.37 7.38
C THR A 72 5.28 -0.74 5.99
N VAL A 73 4.51 -1.35 5.09
CA VAL A 73 4.41 -0.93 3.68
C VAL A 73 3.52 0.29 3.47
N VAL A 74 2.58 0.57 4.39
CA VAL A 74 1.64 1.69 4.21
C VAL A 74 2.30 3.07 4.39
N PRO A 75 3.12 3.32 5.44
CA PRO A 75 3.89 4.56 5.54
C PRO A 75 4.80 4.78 4.33
N ALA A 76 5.52 3.73 3.90
CA ALA A 76 6.40 3.78 2.73
C ALA A 76 5.63 4.12 1.44
N PHE A 77 4.43 3.54 1.24
CA PHE A 77 3.58 3.91 0.11
C PHE A 77 3.18 5.38 0.16
N LYS A 78 2.77 5.88 1.33
CA LYS A 78 2.32 7.27 1.49
C LYS A 78 3.43 8.26 1.12
N GLU A 79 4.64 8.02 1.61
CA GLU A 79 5.81 8.86 1.33
C GLU A 79 6.16 8.84 -0.17
N LEU A 80 6.22 7.66 -0.79
CA LEU A 80 6.53 7.54 -2.21
C LEU A 80 5.45 8.17 -3.09
N ALA A 81 4.17 7.93 -2.79
CA ALA A 81 3.05 8.52 -3.52
C ALA A 81 3.07 10.06 -3.41
N GLN A 82 3.32 10.62 -2.22
CA GLN A 82 3.44 12.05 -2.03
C GLN A 82 4.61 12.64 -2.84
N PHE A 83 5.75 11.95 -2.87
CA PHE A 83 6.89 12.35 -3.69
C PHE A 83 6.54 12.38 -5.18
N ILE A 84 5.91 11.31 -5.70
CA ILE A 84 5.51 11.21 -7.12
C ILE A 84 4.50 12.29 -7.48
N ILE A 85 3.49 12.53 -6.64
CA ILE A 85 2.50 13.60 -6.83
C ILE A 85 3.19 14.94 -7.02
N ASN A 86 4.12 15.27 -6.12
CA ASN A 86 4.83 16.55 -6.16
C ASN A 86 5.79 16.62 -7.36
N TYR A 87 6.52 15.55 -7.65
CA TYR A 87 7.52 15.50 -8.72
C TYR A 87 6.88 15.68 -10.10
N TYR A 88 5.74 15.03 -10.34
CA TYR A 88 5.04 15.09 -11.64
C TYR A 88 3.94 16.17 -11.71
N ASN A 89 3.76 16.98 -10.66
CA ASN A 89 2.70 17.99 -10.56
C ASN A 89 1.32 17.42 -10.91
N ILE A 90 0.98 16.27 -10.33
CA ILE A 90 -0.32 15.61 -10.56
C ILE A 90 -1.43 16.53 -10.02
N SER A 91 -2.52 16.72 -10.76
CA SER A 91 -3.64 17.51 -10.28
C SER A 91 -4.46 16.75 -9.21
N PRO A 92 -4.98 17.45 -8.18
CA PRO A 92 -5.84 16.84 -7.17
C PRO A 92 -7.18 16.40 -7.76
N ASP A 93 -7.77 15.35 -7.21
CA ASP A 93 -9.08 14.81 -7.61
C ASP A 93 -10.09 14.72 -6.46
N ASN A 94 -9.76 15.37 -5.34
CA ASN A 94 -10.64 15.58 -4.21
C ASN A 94 -10.48 17.03 -3.72
N LEU A 95 -11.46 17.89 -4.01
CA LEU A 95 -11.47 19.30 -3.58
C LEU A 95 -12.36 19.49 -2.36
#